data_AF-A0A9E1MYH7-F1
#
_entry.id   AF-A0A9E1MYH7-F1
#
_cell.length_a   1.000
_cell.length_b   1.000
_cell.length_c   1.000
_cell.angle_alpha   90.00
_cell.angle_beta   90.00
_cell.angle_gamma   90.00
#
_symmetry.space_group_name_H-M   'P 1'
#
loop_
_entity.id
_entity.type
_entity.pdbx_description
1 polymer ?
#
loop_
_entity_poly.entity_id
_entity_poly.type
_entity_poly.pdbx_seq_one_letter_code
_entity_poly.pdbx_strand_id
1 'polypeptide(L)'
;MLGSIIIGAGVDYAVHFLSAWRAAKDAGVEAGMTQAVEDTAPAIWTNALMVSAGFFVLTLGEARPLQNVGGLTSAAMLVAAVMTFVAIPVLARKVTYSRLNSRSI
;
A
#
# COMPACT_ATOMS: atom_id res chain seq x y z
N MET A 1 12.37 -5.40 -14.89
CA MET A 1 12.93 -4.69 -13.71
C MET A 1 11.92 -3.75 -13.09
N LEU A 2 11.32 -2.81 -13.83
CA LEU A 2 10.34 -1.86 -13.27
C LEU A 2 9.19 -2.54 -12.51
N GLY A 3 8.59 -3.57 -13.11
CA GLY A 3 7.48 -4.32 -12.50
C GLY A 3 7.83 -5.00 -11.17
N SER A 4 9.06 -5.51 -11.01
CA SER A 4 9.45 -6.16 -9.74
C SER A 4 9.62 -5.15 -8.61
N ILE A 5 10.08 -3.93 -8.91
CA ILE A 5 10.17 -2.83 -7.92
C ILE A 5 8.78 -2.42 -7.46
N ILE A 6 7.88 -2.18 -8.42
CA ILE A 6 6.52 -1.74 -8.14
C ILE A 6 5.75 -2.81 -7.35
N ILE A 7 5.85 -4.07 -7.76
CA ILE A 7 5.22 -5.18 -7.03
C ILE A 7 5.81 -5.31 -5.64
N GLY A 8 7.14 -5.26 -5.49
CA GLY A 8 7.81 -5.37 -4.20
C GLY A 8 7.34 -4.32 -3.20
N ALA A 9 7.30 -3.05 -3.62
CA ALA A 9 6.81 -1.96 -2.77
C ALA A 9 5.31 -2.05 -2.47
N GLY A 10 4.49 -2.43 -3.46
CA GLY A 10 3.05 -2.61 -3.24
C GLY A 10 2.75 -3.75 -2.25
N VAL A 11 3.49 -4.87 -2.36
CA VAL A 11 3.39 -5.99 -1.41
C VAL A 11 3.86 -5.56 -0.02
N ASP A 12 4.93 -4.79 0.09
CA ASP A 12 5.41 -4.26 1.37
C ASP A 12 4.34 -3.41 2.07
N TYR A 13 3.72 -2.45 1.36
CA TYR A 13 2.63 -1.64 1.89
C TYR A 13 1.43 -2.48 2.35
N ALA A 14 1.03 -3.46 1.53
CA ALA A 14 -0.08 -4.34 1.86
C ALA A 14 0.21 -5.20 3.10
N VAL A 15 1.42 -5.75 3.22
CA VAL A 15 1.84 -6.55 4.37
C VAL A 15 1.91 -5.69 5.63
N HIS A 16 2.47 -4.48 5.53
CA HIS A 16 2.57 -3.55 6.64
C HIS A 16 1.20 -3.14 7.18
N PHE A 17 0.23 -2.86 6.30
CA PHE A 17 -1.15 -2.58 6.70
C PHE A 17 -1.85 -3.81 7.30
N LEU A 18 -1.74 -4.96 6.64
CA LEU A 18 -2.43 -6.19 7.06
C LEU A 18 -1.89 -6.74 8.38
N SER A 19 -0.61 -6.57 8.68
CA SER A 19 -0.03 -6.96 9.96
C SER A 19 -0.60 -6.12 11.11
N ALA A 20 -0.71 -4.80 10.93
CA ALA A 20 -1.33 -3.90 11.90
C ALA A 20 -2.81 -4.23 12.12
N TRP A 21 -3.56 -4.47 11.05
CA TRP A 21 -4.98 -4.85 11.16
C TRP A 21 -5.17 -6.18 11.90
N ARG A 22 -4.29 -7.16 11.67
CA ARG A 22 -4.31 -8.44 12.40
C ARG A 22 -3.92 -8.29 13.87
N ALA A 23 -3.07 -7.33 14.21
CA ALA A 23 -2.72 -7.03 15.59
C ALA A 23 -3.92 -6.48 16.38
N ALA A 24 -4.80 -5.72 15.71
CA ALA A 24 -6.03 -5.15 16.30
C ALA A 24 -7.26 -6.09 16.28
N LYS A 25 -7.05 -7.42 16.25
CA LYS A 25 -8.11 -8.43 16.09
C LYS A 25 -9.25 -8.36 17.12
N ASP A 26 -8.97 -7.85 18.32
CA ASP A 26 -9.91 -7.84 19.45
C ASP A 26 -10.78 -6.57 19.51
N ALA A 27 -10.48 -5.55 18.69
CA ALA A 27 -11.20 -4.28 18.66
C ALA A 27 -12.49 -4.31 17.81
N GLY A 28 -12.74 -5.40 17.07
CA GLY A 28 -13.78 -5.45 16.05
C GLY A 28 -13.30 -4.91 14.69
N VAL A 29 -14.04 -5.21 13.62
CA VAL A 29 -13.57 -5.01 12.24
C VAL A 29 -13.30 -3.54 11.90
N GLU A 30 -14.20 -2.65 12.32
CA GLU A 30 -14.14 -1.23 11.99
C GLU A 30 -13.08 -0.49 12.83
N ALA A 31 -13.10 -0.65 14.15
CA ALA A 31 -12.11 -0.03 15.03
C ALA A 31 -10.70 -0.55 14.77
N GLY A 32 -10.53 -1.87 14.53
CA GLY A 32 -9.23 -2.43 14.17
C GLY A 32 -8.72 -1.94 12.82
N MET A 33 -9.61 -1.61 11.87
CA MET A 33 -9.21 -1.02 10.59
C MET A 33 -8.73 0.42 10.77
N THR A 34 -9.46 1.23 11.54
CA THR A 34 -9.08 2.61 11.85
C THR A 34 -7.74 2.66 12.54
N GLN A 35 -7.53 1.81 13.56
CA GLN A 35 -6.25 1.72 14.25
C GLN A 35 -5.11 1.31 13.31
N ALA A 36 -5.34 0.33 12.43
CA ALA A 36 -4.34 -0.08 11.46
C ALA A 36 -3.95 1.05 10.50
N VAL A 37 -4.92 1.86 10.06
CA VAL A 37 -4.64 3.06 9.24
C VAL A 37 -3.80 4.05 10.02
N GLU A 38 -4.18 4.37 11.26
CA GLU A 38 -3.46 5.35 12.09
C GLU A 38 -2.01 4.93 12.36
N ASP A 39 -1.78 3.65 12.63
CA ASP A 39 -0.45 3.11 12.91
C ASP A 39 0.44 3.06 11.67
N THR A 40 -0.13 2.76 10.50
CA THR A 40 0.64 2.45 9.28
C THR A 40 0.71 3.57 8.26
N ALA A 41 -0.27 4.49 8.25
CA ALA A 41 -0.33 5.59 7.30
C ALA A 41 0.93 6.48 7.32
N PRO A 42 1.44 6.93 8.47
CA PRO A 42 2.64 7.74 8.51
C PRO A 42 3.85 7.03 7.90
N ALA A 43 4.03 5.74 8.20
CA ALA A 43 5.16 4.95 7.71
C ALA A 43 5.09 4.73 6.19
N ILE A 44 3.92 4.31 5.68
CA ILE A 44 3.72 4.06 4.25
C ILE A 44 3.87 5.35 3.44
N TRP A 45 3.26 6.45 3.89
CA TRP A 45 3.35 7.73 3.18
C TRP A 45 4.76 8.30 3.18
N THR A 46 5.47 8.24 4.30
CA THR A 46 6.86 8.72 4.37
C THR A 46 7.74 7.93 3.40
N ASN A 47 7.61 6.61 3.35
CA ASN A 47 8.36 5.78 2.40
C ASN A 47 7.97 6.11 0.94
N ALA A 48 6.66 6.11 0.64
CA ALA A 48 6.17 6.38 -0.71
C ALA A 48 6.65 7.74 -1.22
N LEU A 49 6.56 8.80 -0.41
CA LEU A 49 7.02 10.13 -0.79
C LEU A 49 8.54 10.20 -0.97
N MET A 50 9.30 9.63 -0.04
CA MET A 50 10.77 9.66 -0.09
C MET A 50 11.31 8.90 -1.32
N VAL A 51 10.78 7.70 -1.57
CA VAL A 51 11.17 6.89 -2.75
C VAL A 51 10.69 7.55 -4.03
N SER A 52 9.46 8.07 -4.06
CA SER A 52 8.93 8.79 -5.22
C SER A 52 9.79 10.01 -5.56
N ALA A 53 10.23 10.77 -4.57
CA ALA A 53 11.13 11.90 -4.77
C ALA A 53 12.49 11.44 -5.32
N GLY A 54 13.07 10.38 -4.75
CA GLY A 54 14.35 9.82 -5.23
C GLY A 54 14.30 9.37 -6.69
N PHE A 55 13.23 8.68 -7.11
CA PHE A 55 13.04 8.30 -8.51
C PHE A 55 12.64 9.49 -9.40
N PHE A 56 11.93 10.48 -8.85
CA PHE A 56 11.55 11.68 -9.60
C PHE A 56 12.77 12.49 -10.03
N VAL A 57 13.82 12.57 -9.21
CA VAL A 57 15.08 13.25 -9.59
C VAL A 57 15.67 12.70 -10.89
N LEU A 58 15.48 11.41 -11.19
CA LEU A 58 15.94 10.81 -12.45
C LEU A 58 15.29 11.42 -13.70
N THR A 59 14.10 12.03 -13.56
CA THR A 59 13.40 12.71 -14.65
C THR A 59 14.08 14.01 -15.08
N LEU A 60 14.95 14.57 -14.23
CA LEU A 60 15.71 15.80 -14.51
C LEU A 60 16.98 15.54 -15.32
N GLY A 61 17.42 14.28 -15.44
CA GLY A 61 18.59 13.92 -16.23
C GLY A 61 18.32 13.92 -17.73
N GLU A 62 19.36 13.91 -18.56
CA GLU A 62 19.24 14.01 -20.03
C GLU A 62 18.85 12.67 -20.71
N ALA A 63 19.12 11.55 -20.04
CA ALA A 63 18.90 10.22 -20.59
C ALA A 63 17.40 9.85 -20.58
N ARG A 64 16.77 9.86 -21.78
CA ARG A 64 15.36 9.45 -21.98
C ARG A 64 14.97 8.13 -21.30
N PRO A 65 15.78 7.04 -21.36
CA PRO A 65 15.41 5.80 -20.69
C PRO A 65 15.29 5.95 -19.17
N LEU A 66 16.15 6.79 -18.57
CA LEU A 66 16.18 7.02 -17.13
C LEU A 66 15.01 7.91 -16.69
N GLN A 67 14.63 8.90 -17.51
CA GLN A 67 13.43 9.71 -17.29
C GLN A 67 12.17 8.85 -17.24
N ASN A 68 12.02 7.91 -18.18
CA ASN A 68 10.85 7.01 -18.22
C ASN A 68 10.78 6.11 -16.98
N VAL A 69 11.91 5.54 -16.57
CA VAL A 69 12.00 4.70 -15.36
C VAL A 69 11.68 5.52 -14.11
N GLY A 70 12.27 6.72 -13.97
CA GLY A 70 12.04 7.61 -12.84
C GLY A 70 10.59 8.05 -12.71
N GLY A 71 10.01 8.52 -13.82
CA GLY A 71 8.62 9.00 -13.87
C GLY A 71 7.62 7.90 -13.56
N LEU A 72 7.71 6.74 -14.23
CA LEU A 72 6.79 5.63 -13.96
C LEU A 72 6.94 5.10 -12.53
N THR A 73 8.18 4.95 -12.03
CA THR A 73 8.38 4.40 -10.68
C THR A 73 7.85 5.35 -9.62
N SER A 74 8.12 6.65 -9.76
CA SER A 74 7.62 7.69 -8.85
C SER A 74 6.07 7.69 -8.82
N ALA A 75 5.42 7.71 -9.99
CA ALA A 75 3.96 7.64 -10.05
C ALA A 75 3.42 6.33 -9.46
N ALA A 76 4.05 5.20 -9.77
CA ALA A 76 3.62 3.89 -9.29
C ALA A 76 3.73 3.75 -7.77
N MET A 77 4.72 4.34 -7.13
CA MET A 77 4.85 4.35 -5.66
C MET A 77 3.69 5.08 -5.00
N LEU A 78 3.33 6.26 -5.49
CA LEU A 78 2.20 7.03 -4.97
C LEU A 78 0.87 6.28 -5.18
N VAL A 79 0.67 5.73 -6.38
CA VAL A 79 -0.52 4.94 -6.68
C VAL A 79 -0.58 3.69 -5.80
N ALA A 80 0.53 3.00 -5.58
CA ALA A 80 0.57 1.83 -4.71
C ALA A 80 0.19 2.17 -3.26
N ALA A 81 0.70 3.29 -2.72
CA ALA A 81 0.33 3.74 -1.38
C ALA A 81 -1.18 4.03 -1.26
N VAL A 82 -1.74 4.79 -2.21
CA VAL A 82 -3.19 5.07 -2.25
C VAL A 82 -4.00 3.78 -2.39
N MET A 83 -3.59 2.88 -3.29
CA MET A 83 -4.28 1.61 -3.52
C MET A 83 -4.23 0.71 -2.29
N THR A 84 -3.19 0.74 -1.47
CA THR A 84 -3.16 -0.01 -0.21
C THR A 84 -4.28 0.45 0.72
N PHE A 85 -4.45 1.76 0.92
CA PHE A 85 -5.50 2.29 1.81
C PHE A 85 -6.91 2.17 1.24
N VAL A 86 -7.07 2.03 -0.07
CA VAL A 86 -8.39 1.82 -0.71
C VAL A 86 -8.73 0.35 -0.86
N ALA A 87 -7.83 -0.44 -1.46
CA ALA A 87 -8.09 -1.83 -1.82
C ALA A 87 -8.09 -2.75 -0.61
N ILE A 88 -7.16 -2.58 0.35
CA ILE A 88 -7.07 -3.49 1.50
C ILE A 88 -8.34 -3.42 2.36
N PRO A 89 -8.87 -2.25 2.77
CA PRO A 89 -10.10 -2.20 3.57
C PRO A 89 -11.33 -2.77 2.84
N VAL A 90 -11.45 -2.51 1.53
CA VAL A 90 -12.54 -3.04 0.71
C VAL A 90 -12.49 -4.57 0.63
N LEU A 91 -11.31 -5.13 0.36
CA LEU A 91 -11.12 -6.58 0.29
C LEU A 91 -11.26 -7.23 1.67
N ALA A 92 -10.69 -6.63 2.71
CA ALA A 92 -10.80 -7.07 4.09
C ALA A 92 -12.26 -7.14 4.55
N ARG A 93 -13.07 -6.10 4.28
CA ARG A 93 -14.50 -6.09 4.60
C ARG A 93 -15.25 -7.20 3.88
N LYS A 94 -14.98 -7.41 2.58
CA LYS A 94 -15.61 -8.46 1.77
C LYS A 94 -15.25 -9.87 2.25
N VAL A 95 -13.98 -10.10 2.58
CA VAL A 95 -13.49 -11.41 3.08
C VAL A 95 -14.08 -11.73 4.46
N THR A 96 -14.11 -10.76 5.37
CA THR A 96 -14.70 -10.94 6.70
C THR A 96 -16.21 -11.22 6.61
N TYR A 97 -16.92 -10.52 5.72
CA TYR A 97 -18.35 -10.76 5.48
C TYR A 97 -18.62 -12.18 4.95
N SER A 98 -17.79 -12.65 4.02
CA SER A 98 -17.89 -14.02 3.49
C SER A 98 -17.66 -15.10 4.58
N ARG A 99 -16.71 -14.88 5.49
CA ARG A 99 -16.44 -15.81 6.60
C ARG A 99 -17.55 -15.89 7.64
N LEU A 100 -18.25 -14.79 7.89
CA LEU A 100 -19.41 -14.76 8.79
C LEU A 100 -20.61 -15.48 8.16
N ASN A 101 -20.83 -15.30 6.85
CA ASN A 101 -21.93 -15.96 6.13
C ASN A 101 -21.72 -17.48 5.95
N SER A 102 -20.47 -17.96 5.95
CA SER A 102 -20.16 -19.40 5.83
C SER A 102 -20.20 -20.16 7.16
N ARG A 103 -20.37 -19.48 8.30
CA ARG A 103 -20.47 -20.10 9.64
C ARG A 103 -21.91 -20.29 10.12
N SER A 104 -22.90 -19.88 9.33
CA SER A 104 -24.33 -20.04 9.63
C SER A 104 -25.00 -21.19 8.86
N ILE A 105 -24.22 -22.15 8.36
CA ILE A 105 -24.67 -23.42 7.78
C ILE A 105 -23.88 -24.53 8.47
#